data_AF-A0AAU4L6Q7-F1
#
_entry.id   AF-A0AAU4L6Q7-F1
#
_cell.length_a   1.000
_cell.length_b   1.000
_cell.length_c   1.000
_cell.angle_alpha   90.00
_cell.angle_beta   90.00
_cell.angle_gamma   90.00
#
_symmetry.space_group_name_H-M   'P 1'
#
loop_
_entity.id
_entity.type
_entity.pdbx_description
1 polymer ?
#
loop_
_entity_poly.entity_id
_entity_poly.type
_entity_poly.pdbx_seq_one_letter_code
_entity_poly.pdbx_strand_id
1 'polypeptide(L)'
;MTRQPPGPEHGTIAPHIPADLYRQAEREGRPIIVVVQAAPAARHARAFLVPLGLGLATAIGVAGTVAAILALFEFAIHTATLIAGAAGPIGVGGLTFKLTRPKQ
;
A
#
# COMPACT_ATOMS: atom_id res chain seq x y z
N MET A 1 -16.22 -56.69 -1.04
CA MET A 1 -16.75 -55.33 -1.33
C MET A 1 -17.36 -54.79 -0.04
N THR A 2 -16.62 -53.98 0.72
CA THR A 2 -17.15 -53.28 1.91
C THR A 2 -16.95 -51.79 1.70
N ARG A 3 -18.05 -51.06 1.49
CA ARG A 3 -18.08 -49.60 1.35
C ARG A 3 -17.76 -48.97 2.69
N GLN A 4 -16.75 -48.10 2.72
CA GLN A 4 -16.45 -47.24 3.86
C GLN A 4 -17.44 -46.06 3.88
N PRO A 5 -17.98 -45.65 5.04
CA PRO A 5 -18.90 -44.52 5.12
C PRO A 5 -18.13 -43.20 4.90
N PRO A 6 -18.75 -42.16 4.32
CA PRO A 6 -18.15 -40.84 4.24
C PRO A 6 -18.04 -40.28 5.66
N GLY A 7 -16.83 -40.30 6.21
CA GLY A 7 -16.51 -39.65 7.48
C GLY A 7 -16.44 -38.13 7.30
N PRO A 8 -16.58 -37.36 8.40
CA PRO A 8 -16.68 -35.90 8.35
C PRO A 8 -15.48 -35.27 7.64
N GLU A 9 -15.69 -34.10 7.07
CA GLU A 9 -14.75 -33.45 6.18
C GLU A 9 -13.63 -32.84 7.04
N HIS A 10 -12.60 -33.65 7.27
CA HIS A 10 -11.62 -33.34 8.29
C HIS A 10 -10.62 -32.31 7.79
N GLY A 11 -10.64 -31.14 8.43
CA GLY A 11 -9.48 -30.26 8.46
C GLY A 11 -8.24 -31.05 8.89
N THR A 12 -7.20 -30.98 8.06
CA THR A 12 -5.82 -31.46 8.25
C THR A 12 -5.65 -32.52 9.34
N ILE A 13 -6.26 -33.70 9.18
CA ILE A 13 -5.79 -34.89 9.89
C ILE A 13 -4.39 -35.16 9.33
N ALA A 14 -3.41 -35.33 10.23
CA ALA A 14 -2.08 -35.79 9.89
C ALA A 14 -2.19 -36.97 8.90
N PRO A 15 -1.34 -37.07 7.86
CA PRO A 15 -1.51 -38.06 6.79
C PRO A 15 -1.77 -39.46 7.38
N HIS A 16 -3.01 -39.93 7.28
CA HIS A 16 -3.37 -41.23 7.80
C HIS A 16 -2.81 -42.25 6.81
N ILE A 17 -1.68 -42.85 7.17
CA ILE A 17 -1.09 -43.92 6.36
C ILE A 17 -1.84 -45.21 6.74
N PRO A 18 -2.53 -45.88 5.80
CA PRO A 18 -3.27 -47.11 6.08
C PRO A 18 -2.38 -48.20 6.69
N ALA A 19 -2.91 -48.96 7.66
CA ALA A 19 -2.17 -50.02 8.35
C ALA A 19 -1.63 -51.11 7.41
N ASP A 20 -2.32 -51.36 6.30
CA ASP A 20 -1.90 -52.35 5.31
C ASP A 20 -0.60 -51.94 4.60
N LEU A 21 -0.38 -50.64 4.38
CA LEU A 21 0.87 -50.14 3.81
C LEU A 21 2.05 -50.35 4.76
N TYR A 22 1.84 -50.21 6.07
CA TYR A 22 2.87 -50.53 7.07
C TYR A 22 3.22 -52.02 7.05
N ARG A 23 2.21 -52.90 7.07
CA ARG A 23 2.44 -54.34 7.07
C ARG A 23 3.08 -54.83 5.77
N GLN A 24 2.74 -54.22 4.65
CA GLN A 24 3.36 -54.54 3.37
C GLN A 24 4.82 -54.06 3.33
N ALA A 25 5.09 -52.83 3.77
CA ALA A 25 6.46 -52.31 3.83
C ALA A 25 7.36 -53.12 4.78
N GLU A 26 6.82 -53.61 5.90
CA GLU A 26 7.53 -54.49 6.84
C GLU A 26 7.86 -55.85 6.22
N ARG A 27 6.93 -56.45 5.46
CA ARG A 27 7.16 -57.70 4.74
C ARG A 27 8.18 -57.57 3.60
N GLU A 28 8.16 -56.43 2.92
CA GLU A 28 9.05 -56.14 1.78
C GLU A 28 10.40 -55.54 2.19
N GLY A 29 10.61 -55.27 3.49
CA GLY A 29 11.82 -54.62 3.99
C GLY A 29 12.02 -53.19 3.46
N ARG A 30 10.94 -52.50 3.07
CA ARG A 30 10.99 -51.16 2.46
C ARG A 30 10.96 -50.06 3.53
N PRO A 31 11.78 -49.01 3.40
CA PRO A 31 11.78 -47.90 4.34
C PRO A 31 10.52 -47.03 4.17
N ILE A 32 9.93 -46.60 5.30
CA ILE A 32 8.78 -45.68 5.33
C ILE A 32 9.28 -44.28 5.70
N ILE A 33 9.06 -43.32 4.80
CA ILE A 33 9.47 -41.92 5.00
C ILE A 33 8.21 -41.07 5.16
N VAL A 34 8.03 -40.50 6.35
CA VAL A 34 6.92 -39.58 6.64
C VAL A 34 7.43 -38.15 6.55
N VAL A 35 6.97 -37.40 5.55
CA VAL A 35 7.29 -35.98 5.40
C VAL A 35 6.12 -35.16 5.94
N VAL A 36 6.34 -34.49 7.06
CA VAL A 36 5.38 -33.53 7.63
C VAL A 36 5.81 -32.13 7.22
N GLN A 37 5.03 -31.48 6.35
CA GLN A 37 5.23 -30.06 6.07
C GLN A 37 4.75 -29.25 7.27
N ALA A 38 5.65 -28.49 7.88
CA ALA A 38 5.27 -27.58 8.95
C ALA A 38 4.28 -26.54 8.40
N ALA A 39 3.21 -26.26 9.15
CA ALA A 39 2.30 -25.18 8.81
C ALA A 39 3.10 -23.86 8.73
N PRO A 40 2.81 -22.99 7.74
CA PRO A 40 3.48 -21.70 7.65
C PRO A 40 3.25 -20.92 8.94
N ALA A 41 4.32 -20.30 9.45
CA ALA A 41 4.25 -19.51 10.68
C ALA A 41 3.14 -18.45 10.55
N ALA A 42 2.32 -18.33 11.61
CA ALA A 42 1.24 -17.35 11.65
C ALA A 42 1.83 -15.94 11.38
N ARG A 43 1.32 -15.29 10.33
CA ARG A 43 1.80 -13.99 9.89
C ARG A 43 1.51 -12.97 11.00
N HIS A 44 2.55 -12.46 11.66
CA HIS A 44 2.41 -11.51 12.75
C HIS A 44 1.77 -10.20 12.24
N ALA A 45 0.80 -9.65 12.99
CA ALA A 45 0.13 -8.39 12.66
C ALA A 45 1.11 -7.23 12.38
N ARG A 46 2.31 -7.28 12.99
CA ARG A 46 3.41 -6.34 12.78
C ARG A 46 3.87 -6.24 11.32
N ALA A 47 3.69 -7.29 10.52
CA ALA A 47 4.04 -7.28 9.09
C ALA A 47 3.23 -6.26 8.28
N PHE A 48 2.04 -5.87 8.75
CA PHE A 48 1.17 -4.91 8.08
C PHE A 48 1.41 -3.46 8.54
N LEU A 49 2.10 -3.24 9.67
CA LEU A 49 2.36 -1.90 10.19
C LEU A 49 3.36 -1.12 9.33
N VAL A 50 4.35 -1.81 8.74
CA VAL A 50 5.37 -1.20 7.90
C VAL A 50 4.77 -0.56 6.63
N PRO A 51 4.00 -1.28 5.78
CA PRO A 51 3.42 -0.65 4.59
C PRO A 51 2.39 0.43 4.96
N LEU A 52 1.64 0.27 6.06
CA LEU A 52 0.69 1.26 6.52
C LEU A 52 1.38 2.56 6.95
N GLY A 53 2.46 2.45 7.74
CA GLY A 53 3.26 3.59 8.17
C GLY A 53 3.87 4.35 6.99
N LEU A 54 4.39 3.62 6.00
CA LEU A 54 4.93 4.22 4.79
C LEU A 54 3.84 4.94 3.96
N GLY A 55 2.68 4.33 3.80
CA GLY A 55 1.53 4.94 3.13
C GLY A 55 1.05 6.23 3.81
N LEU A 56 0.98 6.23 5.13
CA LEU A 56 0.57 7.42 5.90
C LEU A 56 1.62 8.53 5.82
N ALA A 57 2.90 8.21 5.99
CA ALA A 57 3.98 9.19 5.91
C ALA A 57 4.05 9.86 4.53
N THR A 58 3.90 9.08 3.46
CA THR A 58 3.89 9.60 2.09
C THR A 58 2.66 10.48 1.83
N ALA A 59 1.47 10.07 2.25
CA ALA A 59 0.26 10.87 2.11
C ALA A 59 0.36 12.22 2.83
N ILE A 60 0.85 12.22 4.08
CA ILE A 60 1.06 13.44 4.87
C ILE A 60 2.12 14.33 4.21
N GLY A 61 3.22 13.74 3.75
CA GLY A 61 4.29 14.47 3.05
C GLY A 61 3.79 15.18 1.78
N VAL A 62 3.02 14.48 0.94
CA VAL A 62 2.45 15.08 -0.28
C VAL A 62 1.45 16.18 0.06
N ALA A 63 0.53 15.93 1.01
CA ALA A 63 -0.45 16.92 1.44
C ALA A 63 0.24 18.19 1.98
N GLY A 64 1.28 18.03 2.82
CA GLY A 64 2.07 19.13 3.35
C GLY A 64 2.83 19.89 2.28
N THR A 65 3.38 19.19 1.28
CA THR A 65 4.10 19.82 0.15
C THR A 65 3.15 20.66 -0.70
N VAL A 66 1.96 20.14 -1.01
CA VAL A 66 0.92 20.89 -1.73
C VAL A 66 0.47 22.11 -0.93
N ALA A 67 0.23 21.94 0.37
CA ALA A 67 -0.14 23.05 1.25
C ALA A 67 0.94 24.14 1.30
N ALA A 68 2.21 23.75 1.38
CA ALA A 68 3.34 24.69 1.38
C ALA A 68 3.45 25.47 0.06
N ILE A 69 3.26 24.80 -1.07
CA ILE A 69 3.24 25.45 -2.39
C ILE A 69 2.11 26.48 -2.44
N LEU A 70 0.89 26.09 -2.06
CA LEU A 70 -0.26 26.99 -2.05
C LEU A 70 -0.04 28.19 -1.12
N ALA A 71 0.51 27.96 0.08
CA ALA A 71 0.84 29.02 1.02
C ALA A 71 1.86 30.02 0.44
N LEU A 72 2.88 29.52 -0.28
CA LEU A 72 3.88 30.37 -0.92
C LEU A 72 3.27 31.21 -2.05
N PHE A 73 2.38 30.61 -2.85
CA PHE A 73 1.66 31.32 -3.91
C PHE A 73 0.75 32.41 -3.35
N GLU A 74 -0.04 32.09 -2.31
CA GLU A 74 -0.91 33.05 -1.65
C GLU A 74 -0.10 34.22 -1.11
N PHE A 75 1.01 33.94 -0.42
CA PHE A 75 1.90 34.98 0.09
C PHE A 75 2.47 35.85 -1.03
N ALA A 76 2.90 35.25 -2.15
CA ALA A 76 3.44 35.98 -3.29
C ALA A 76 2.39 36.87 -3.96
N ILE A 77 1.18 36.35 -4.18
CA ILE A 77 0.06 37.10 -4.77
C ILE A 77 -0.34 38.24 -3.83
N HIS A 78 -0.52 37.96 -2.54
CA HIS A 78 -0.87 38.97 -1.55
C HIS A 78 0.15 40.11 -1.54
N THR A 79 1.44 39.77 -1.52
CA THR A 79 2.52 40.77 -1.58
C THR A 79 2.49 41.56 -2.89
N ALA A 80 2.31 40.90 -4.03
CA ALA A 80 2.22 41.57 -5.33
C ALA A 80 1.03 42.53 -5.40
N THR A 81 -0.14 42.14 -4.87
CA THR A 81 -1.33 42.99 -4.82
C THR A 81 -1.15 44.18 -3.88
N LEU A 82 -0.50 44.00 -2.74
CA LEU A 82 -0.18 45.10 -1.81
C LEU A 82 0.76 46.12 -2.47
N ILE A 83 1.81 45.64 -3.14
CA ILE A 83 2.74 46.51 -3.87
C ILE A 83 1.99 47.24 -5.00
N ALA A 84 1.21 46.52 -5.81
CA ALA A 84 0.41 47.08 -6.89
C ALA A 84 -0.61 48.13 -6.42
N GLY A 85 -1.28 47.87 -5.30
CA GLY A 85 -2.20 48.82 -4.67
C GLY A 85 -1.49 50.06 -4.12
N ALA A 86 -0.27 49.91 -3.60
CA ALA A 86 0.51 51.00 -3.04
C ALA A 86 1.18 51.90 -4.09
N ALA A 87 1.60 51.37 -5.25
CA ALA A 87 2.36 52.14 -6.24
C ALA A 87 1.55 52.67 -7.44
N GLY A 88 0.22 52.46 -7.49
CA GLY A 88 -0.58 52.75 -8.70
C GLY A 88 -0.28 51.73 -9.81
N PRO A 89 -0.84 51.81 -11.04
CA PRO A 89 -0.74 50.74 -12.04
C PRO A 89 0.72 50.37 -12.35
N ILE A 90 1.20 49.28 -11.75
CA ILE A 90 2.60 48.85 -11.81
C ILE A 90 2.83 48.09 -13.10
N GLY A 91 3.50 48.74 -14.04
CA GLY A 91 4.22 48.03 -15.11
C GLY A 91 5.52 47.46 -14.55
N VAL A 92 5.67 46.14 -14.57
CA VAL A 92 6.94 45.48 -14.26
C VAL A 92 7.82 45.55 -15.51
N GLY A 93 8.97 46.23 -15.43
CA GLY A 93 9.96 46.26 -16.52
C GLY A 93 9.65 47.19 -17.70
N GLY A 94 8.90 48.28 -17.50
CA GLY A 94 8.60 49.26 -18.57
C GLY A 94 7.44 48.86 -19.50
N LEU A 95 6.87 47.66 -19.35
CA LEU A 95 5.57 47.34 -19.93
C LEU A 95 4.45 47.91 -19.06
N THR A 96 4.15 49.19 -19.25
CA THR A 96 2.84 49.72 -18.86
C THR A 96 1.81 49.10 -19.82
N PHE A 97 1.00 48.15 -19.35
CA PHE A 97 -0.20 47.75 -20.08
C PHE A 97 -1.17 48.94 -20.10
N LYS A 98 -0.99 49.84 -21.08
CA LYS A 98 -2.00 50.82 -21.46
C LYS A 98 -3.13 50.08 -22.17
N LEU A 99 -4.02 49.49 -21.38
CA LEU A 99 -5.26 48.85 -21.83
C LEU A 99 -6.39 49.84 -22.15
N THR A 100 -6.10 51.14 -22.25
CA THR A 100 -7.05 52.14 -22.73
C THR A 100 -6.51 52.82 -23.99
N ARG A 101 -6.76 52.19 -25.14
CA ARG A 101 -6.74 52.90 -26.43
C ARG A 101 -8.11 53.57 -26.59
N PRO A 102 -8.22 54.91 -26.51
CA PRO A 102 -9.44 55.56 -26.94
C PRO A 102 -9.59 55.29 -28.45
N LYS A 103 -10.71 54.69 -28.83
CA LYS A 103 -11.11 54.54 -30.22
C LYS A 103 -11.41 55.94 -30.75
N GLN A 104 -10.73 56.30 -31.84
CA GLN A 104 -10.93 57.56 -32.56
C GLN A 104 -12.39 57.80 -32.90
#